data_AF-A0A959K1E7-F1
#
_entry.id   AF-A0A959K1E7-F1
#
_cell.length_a   1.000
_cell.length_b   1.000
_cell.length_c   1.000
_cell.angle_alpha   90.00
_cell.angle_beta   90.00
_cell.angle_gamma   90.00
#
_symmetry.space_group_name_H-M   'P 1'
#
loop_
_entity.id
_entity.type
_entity.pdbx_description
1 polymer ?
#
loop_
_entity_poly.entity_id
_entity_poly.type
_entity_poly.pdbx_seq_one_letter_code
_entity_poly.pdbx_strand_id
1 'polypeptide(L)'
;MKKIYLIIAYILTHVAYVVAQENITDASIESGDTLRLMEGTDYTLDGYVYVEDGAVLIVDAGAVIKCKSAPSTGDASSALIISRGGKILAEGTKEKPIIFTSDEDDLSSTTDLTPFDFQKWGGIVILGNGVIGEDGGTDFIEGIPEGDARSEYGGNDNTDNSGILKYVSIRHGGAVLEQDNEINGLTLGGVGSGTTIDYIEIFSGKDDGIEIFGGAVNITHAVVGYIGDDSFDFDESWDGSMQFLFSLQQNLDSEFG
;
A
#
# COMPACT_ATOMS: atom_id res chain seq x y z
N MET A 1 -23.47 -57.03 44.61
CA MET A 1 -22.40 -56.58 43.70
C MET A 1 -22.90 -55.35 42.93
N LYS A 2 -22.52 -54.13 43.35
CA LYS A 2 -22.90 -52.89 42.67
C LYS A 2 -21.84 -52.59 41.60
N LYS A 3 -22.24 -52.53 40.32
CA LYS A 3 -21.36 -52.11 39.21
C LYS A 3 -21.28 -50.59 39.22
N ILE A 4 -20.08 -50.06 39.44
CA ILE A 4 -19.76 -48.64 39.30
C ILE A 4 -19.36 -48.42 37.84
N TYR A 5 -20.10 -47.58 37.12
CA TYR A 5 -19.72 -47.12 35.79
C TYR A 5 -18.87 -45.86 35.94
N LEU A 6 -17.61 -45.94 35.51
CA LEU A 6 -16.69 -44.81 35.45
C LEU A 6 -16.97 -44.04 34.14
N ILE A 7 -17.55 -42.85 34.24
CA ILE A 7 -17.69 -41.95 33.09
C ILE A 7 -16.39 -41.15 33.00
N ILE A 8 -15.61 -41.39 31.95
CA ILE A 8 -14.42 -40.59 31.62
C ILE A 8 -14.93 -39.41 30.79
N ALA A 9 -14.97 -38.22 31.40
CA ALA A 9 -15.21 -36.98 30.67
C ALA A 9 -13.93 -36.58 29.93
N TYR A 10 -13.97 -36.57 28.60
CA TYR A 10 -12.91 -35.99 27.77
C TYR A 10 -13.05 -34.48 27.83
N ILE A 11 -12.12 -33.81 28.52
CA ILE A 11 -11.99 -32.35 28.45
C ILE A 11 -11.20 -32.05 27.18
N LEU A 12 -11.87 -31.58 26.13
CA LEU A 12 -11.23 -30.98 24.97
C LEU A 12 -10.71 -29.59 25.36
N THR A 13 -9.43 -29.49 25.70
CA THR A 13 -8.74 -28.20 25.83
C THR A 13 -8.50 -27.66 24.43
N HIS A 14 -9.27 -26.63 24.03
CA HIS A 14 -8.93 -25.82 22.86
C HIS A 14 -7.73 -24.96 23.23
N VAL A 15 -6.55 -25.30 22.70
CA VAL A 15 -5.40 -24.41 22.72
C VAL A 15 -5.65 -23.40 21.60
N ALA A 16 -6.01 -22.17 21.96
CA ALA A 16 -5.93 -21.06 21.03
C ALA A 16 -4.45 -20.83 20.70
N TYR A 17 -4.06 -21.10 19.46
CA TYR A 17 -2.77 -20.63 18.96
C TYR A 17 -2.90 -19.14 18.72
N VAL A 18 -2.21 -18.35 19.56
CA VAL A 18 -1.96 -16.94 19.23
C VAL A 18 -0.88 -16.98 18.15
N VAL A 19 -1.24 -16.62 16.92
CA VAL A 19 -0.24 -16.30 15.89
C VAL A 19 0.44 -15.03 16.39
N ALA A 20 1.76 -15.05 16.53
CA ALA A 20 2.49 -13.86 16.91
C ALA A 20 2.38 -12.85 15.76
N GLN A 21 2.01 -11.61 16.08
CA GLN A 21 2.08 -10.52 15.12
C GLN A 21 3.53 -10.34 14.65
N GLU A 22 3.73 -10.29 13.35
CA GLU A 22 5.03 -10.02 12.72
C GLU A 22 5.09 -8.55 12.32
N ASN A 23 6.01 -7.81 12.94
CA ASN A 23 6.22 -6.40 12.60
C ASN A 23 7.18 -6.31 11.41
N ILE A 24 6.77 -5.58 10.39
CA ILE A 24 7.57 -5.23 9.22
C ILE A 24 8.02 -3.78 9.39
N THR A 25 9.33 -3.58 9.44
CA THR A 25 10.00 -2.28 9.57
C THR A 25 11.01 -2.11 8.46
N ASP A 26 11.64 -0.94 8.36
CA ASP A 26 12.73 -0.69 7.41
C ASP A 26 13.83 -1.77 7.47
N ALA A 27 14.17 -2.25 8.68
CA ALA A 27 15.17 -3.30 8.87
C ALA A 27 14.71 -4.72 8.48
N SER A 28 13.48 -4.88 7.99
CA SER A 28 12.93 -6.19 7.62
C SER A 28 13.23 -6.60 6.18
N ILE A 29 13.61 -5.64 5.33
CA ILE A 29 13.98 -5.88 3.94
C ILE A 29 15.04 -4.85 3.53
N GLU A 30 16.27 -5.30 3.32
CA GLU A 30 17.37 -4.44 2.86
C GLU A 30 17.60 -4.64 1.35
N SER A 31 18.46 -3.81 0.75
CA SER A 31 18.87 -3.95 -0.66
C SER A 31 19.31 -5.39 -1.01
N GLY A 32 18.73 -5.93 -2.09
CA GLY A 32 19.00 -7.28 -2.59
C GLY A 32 18.26 -8.42 -1.87
N ASP A 33 17.50 -8.14 -0.81
CA ASP A 33 16.76 -9.17 -0.08
C ASP A 33 15.50 -9.64 -0.82
N THR A 34 14.94 -10.75 -0.34
CA THR A 34 13.58 -11.16 -0.72
C THR A 34 12.78 -11.44 0.54
N LEU A 35 11.75 -10.64 0.78
CA LEU A 35 10.79 -10.83 1.86
C LEU A 35 9.48 -11.35 1.28
N ARG A 36 8.87 -12.35 1.92
CA ARG A 36 7.57 -12.89 1.50
C ARG A 36 6.56 -12.79 2.63
N LEU A 37 5.47 -12.07 2.38
CA LEU A 37 4.33 -11.94 3.28
C LEU A 37 3.26 -12.97 2.89
N MET A 38 3.01 -13.94 3.77
CA MET A 38 2.14 -15.08 3.52
C MET A 38 0.68 -14.83 3.95
N GLU A 39 -0.27 -15.46 3.26
CA GLU A 39 -1.67 -15.51 3.70
C GLU A 39 -1.79 -16.16 5.09
N GLY A 40 -2.58 -15.55 5.97
CA GLY A 40 -2.89 -16.09 7.31
C GLY A 40 -1.89 -15.72 8.41
N THR A 41 -0.83 -14.99 8.09
CA THR A 41 0.05 -14.35 9.08
C THR A 41 -0.48 -12.95 9.42
N ASP A 42 -0.38 -12.56 10.69
CA ASP A 42 -0.76 -11.24 11.18
C ASP A 42 0.43 -10.28 11.02
N TYR A 43 0.48 -9.55 9.91
CA TYR A 43 1.54 -8.58 9.62
C TYR A 43 1.15 -7.18 10.05
N THR A 44 2.10 -6.44 10.62
CA THR A 44 1.96 -5.02 10.90
C THR A 44 3.17 -4.24 10.38
N LEU A 45 2.95 -3.36 9.40
CA LEU A 45 3.93 -2.42 8.89
C LEU A 45 4.03 -1.22 9.83
N ASP A 46 5.25 -0.84 10.21
CA ASP A 46 5.53 0.19 11.21
C ASP A 46 6.60 1.17 10.72
N GLY A 47 6.17 2.40 10.42
CA GLY A 47 7.01 3.46 9.87
C GLY A 47 7.16 3.38 8.36
N TYR A 48 8.15 4.09 7.82
CA TYR A 48 8.53 3.96 6.43
C TYR A 48 9.30 2.65 6.22
N VAL A 49 8.80 1.81 5.32
CA VAL A 49 9.44 0.54 4.93
C VAL A 49 9.86 0.63 3.47
N TYR A 50 11.17 0.64 3.24
CA TYR A 50 11.73 0.76 1.90
C TYR A 50 12.05 -0.61 1.31
N VAL A 51 11.56 -0.88 0.10
CA VAL A 51 12.00 -2.00 -0.74
C VAL A 51 13.05 -1.44 -1.70
N GLU A 52 14.31 -1.55 -1.30
CA GLU A 52 15.44 -0.91 -1.96
C GLU A 52 15.91 -1.62 -3.24
N ASP A 53 16.90 -1.05 -3.93
CA ASP A 53 17.49 -1.62 -5.16
C ASP A 53 17.83 -3.11 -5.00
N GLY A 54 17.37 -3.90 -5.96
CA GLY A 54 17.54 -5.35 -5.99
C GLY A 54 16.67 -6.13 -5.00
N ALA A 55 16.00 -5.47 -4.06
CA ALA A 55 15.11 -6.12 -3.12
C ALA A 55 13.76 -6.49 -3.77
N VAL A 56 13.14 -7.58 -3.29
CA VAL A 56 11.85 -8.05 -3.78
C VAL A 56 10.91 -8.34 -2.61
N LEU A 57 9.83 -7.59 -2.51
CA LEU A 57 8.70 -7.88 -1.62
C LEU A 57 7.68 -8.73 -2.35
N ILE A 58 7.43 -9.95 -1.89
CA ILE A 58 6.40 -10.85 -2.41
C ILE A 58 5.23 -10.84 -1.43
N VAL A 59 4.01 -10.62 -1.93
CA VAL A 59 2.80 -10.66 -1.10
C VAL A 59 1.85 -11.70 -1.67
N ASP A 60 1.58 -12.74 -0.88
CA ASP A 60 0.75 -13.85 -1.31
C ASP A 60 -0.73 -13.45 -1.40
N ALA A 61 -1.43 -14.00 -2.39
CA ALA A 61 -2.86 -13.78 -2.57
C ALA A 61 -3.65 -14.08 -1.28
N GLY A 62 -4.49 -13.13 -0.86
CA GLY A 62 -5.27 -13.24 0.39
C GLY A 62 -4.53 -12.75 1.64
N ALA A 63 -3.26 -12.34 1.54
CA ALA A 63 -2.57 -11.70 2.64
C ALA A 63 -3.25 -10.37 3.02
N VAL A 64 -3.26 -10.10 4.33
CA VAL A 64 -3.69 -8.83 4.91
C VAL A 64 -2.48 -8.23 5.61
N ILE A 65 -2.13 -7.01 5.20
CA ILE A 65 -1.06 -6.23 5.82
C ILE A 65 -1.73 -5.07 6.51
N LYS A 66 -1.60 -5.01 7.84
CA LYS A 66 -2.01 -3.85 8.61
C LYS A 66 -0.87 -2.85 8.71
N CYS A 67 -1.16 -1.56 8.71
CA CYS A 67 -0.19 -0.49 8.77
C CYS A 67 -0.51 0.38 9.97
N LYS A 68 0.49 0.68 10.81
CA LYS A 68 0.26 1.46 12.03
C LYS A 68 -0.16 2.88 11.72
N SER A 69 -1.30 3.30 12.27
CA SER A 69 -1.74 4.71 12.28
C SER A 69 -0.80 5.62 13.07
N ALA A 70 -0.09 5.05 14.05
CA ALA A 70 0.91 5.75 14.85
C ALA A 70 2.22 4.94 14.82
N PRO A 71 3.14 5.23 13.88
CA PRO A 71 4.40 4.51 13.77
C PRO A 71 5.27 4.72 15.02
N SER A 72 6.04 3.70 15.38
CA SER A 72 6.96 3.72 16.53
C SER A 72 8.36 4.23 16.18
N THR A 73 8.63 4.41 14.89
CA THR A 73 9.92 4.84 14.31
C THR A 73 10.15 6.35 14.42
N GLY A 74 9.08 7.13 14.64
CA GLY A 74 9.13 8.59 14.62
C GLY A 74 8.88 9.20 13.24
N ASP A 75 8.58 8.38 12.23
CA ASP A 75 8.09 8.84 10.93
C ASP A 75 6.73 9.54 11.08
N ALA A 76 6.39 10.41 10.13
CA ALA A 76 5.10 11.11 10.14
C ALA A 76 3.90 10.16 9.95
N SER A 77 4.11 9.05 9.23
CA SER A 77 3.11 8.00 8.99
C SER A 77 3.81 6.66 8.71
N SER A 78 3.06 5.55 8.72
CA SER A 78 3.55 4.29 8.15
C SER A 78 3.31 4.27 6.64
N ALA A 79 4.30 3.92 5.82
CA ALA A 79 4.15 3.84 4.38
C ALA A 79 5.01 2.70 3.79
N LEU A 80 4.51 2.06 2.73
CA LEU A 80 5.28 1.09 1.97
C LEU A 80 5.87 1.79 0.74
N ILE A 81 7.20 1.86 0.67
CA ILE A 81 7.91 2.61 -0.37
C ILE A 81 8.74 1.64 -1.20
N ILE A 82 8.41 1.50 -2.47
CA ILE A 82 9.19 0.72 -3.43
C ILE A 82 10.16 1.67 -4.10
N SER A 83 11.41 1.70 -3.62
CA SER A 83 12.47 2.54 -4.16
C SER A 83 12.87 2.10 -5.56
N ARG A 84 13.52 3.00 -6.30
CA ARG A 84 14.10 2.67 -7.62
C ARG A 84 14.96 1.41 -7.55
N GLY A 85 14.69 0.47 -8.47
CA GLY A 85 15.35 -0.83 -8.56
C GLY A 85 14.76 -1.92 -7.65
N GLY A 86 13.98 -1.56 -6.64
CA GLY A 86 13.19 -2.47 -5.81
C GLY A 86 11.93 -2.95 -6.52
N LYS A 87 11.36 -4.08 -6.04
CA LYS A 87 10.17 -4.67 -6.66
C LYS A 87 9.15 -5.15 -5.65
N ILE A 88 7.88 -4.95 -5.98
CA ILE A 88 6.75 -5.60 -5.31
C ILE A 88 6.08 -6.61 -6.23
N LEU A 89 5.83 -7.82 -5.74
CA LEU A 89 5.07 -8.86 -6.42
C LEU A 89 3.84 -9.20 -5.58
N ALA A 90 2.80 -8.36 -5.68
CA ALA A 90 1.52 -8.53 -5.02
C ALA A 90 0.47 -8.94 -6.05
N GLU A 91 0.42 -10.25 -6.33
CA GLU A 91 -0.50 -10.84 -7.33
C GLU A 91 -1.62 -11.62 -6.62
N GLY A 92 -2.61 -10.87 -6.13
CA GLY A 92 -3.85 -11.41 -5.61
C GLY A 92 -4.70 -12.08 -6.68
N THR A 93 -5.87 -12.57 -6.26
CA THR A 93 -6.89 -13.10 -7.18
C THR A 93 -8.25 -12.53 -6.83
N LYS A 94 -9.22 -12.67 -7.74
CA LYS A 94 -10.61 -12.28 -7.45
C LYS A 94 -11.16 -12.94 -6.18
N GLU A 95 -10.82 -14.20 -5.94
CA GLU A 95 -11.28 -14.97 -4.78
C GLU A 95 -10.45 -14.68 -3.51
N LYS A 96 -9.23 -14.18 -3.68
CA LYS A 96 -8.27 -13.88 -2.61
C LYS A 96 -7.53 -12.57 -2.92
N PRO A 97 -8.20 -11.41 -2.83
CA PRO A 97 -7.53 -10.13 -3.00
C PRO A 97 -6.53 -9.92 -1.85
N ILE A 98 -5.48 -9.15 -2.13
CA ILE A 98 -4.54 -8.68 -1.10
C ILE A 98 -5.10 -7.39 -0.52
N ILE A 99 -5.03 -7.21 0.80
CA ILE A 99 -5.52 -6.02 1.48
C ILE A 99 -4.36 -5.36 2.24
N PHE A 100 -4.13 -4.09 1.94
CA PHE A 100 -3.34 -3.18 2.79
C PHE A 100 -4.30 -2.21 3.47
N THR A 101 -4.24 -2.13 4.79
CA THR A 101 -5.19 -1.32 5.59
C THR A 101 -4.55 -0.88 6.91
N SER A 102 -5.25 -0.08 7.70
CA SER A 102 -4.82 0.35 9.03
C SER A 102 -4.80 -0.79 10.06
N ASP A 103 -3.94 -0.68 11.08
CA ASP A 103 -4.01 -1.50 12.29
C ASP A 103 -5.29 -1.31 13.11
N GLU A 104 -6.01 -0.20 12.88
CA GLU A 104 -7.33 0.08 13.44
C GLU A 104 -8.47 -0.68 12.74
N ASP A 105 -8.26 -1.21 11.53
CA ASP A 105 -9.29 -1.91 10.73
C ASP A 105 -9.52 -3.34 11.24
N ASP A 106 -10.67 -3.60 11.85
CA ASP A 106 -11.18 -4.91 12.19
C ASP A 106 -12.01 -5.46 11.02
N LEU A 107 -11.36 -6.23 10.15
CA LEU A 107 -12.00 -6.89 9.00
C LEU A 107 -13.15 -7.86 9.34
N SER A 108 -13.41 -8.14 10.62
CA SER A 108 -14.60 -8.89 11.07
C SER A 108 -15.82 -8.00 11.37
N SER A 109 -15.62 -6.68 11.36
CA SER A 109 -16.59 -5.62 11.62
C SER A 109 -16.77 -4.75 10.37
N THR A 110 -17.90 -4.04 10.32
CA THR A 110 -18.19 -3.05 9.28
C THR A 110 -18.55 -1.69 9.90
N THR A 111 -18.16 -1.47 11.16
CA THR A 111 -18.59 -0.33 12.00
C THR A 111 -17.46 0.36 12.73
N ASP A 112 -16.26 -0.18 12.64
CA ASP A 112 -15.02 0.28 13.26
C ASP A 112 -14.40 1.41 12.44
N LEU A 113 -14.14 1.17 11.14
CA LEU A 113 -13.80 2.22 10.18
C LEU A 113 -14.92 2.40 9.15
N THR A 114 -15.22 3.67 8.87
CA THR A 114 -16.20 4.12 7.88
C THR A 114 -15.50 4.61 6.61
N PRO A 115 -16.23 4.88 5.52
CA PRO A 115 -15.62 5.47 4.33
C PRO A 115 -15.02 6.88 4.54
N PHE A 116 -15.19 7.48 5.71
CA PHE A 116 -14.69 8.81 6.06
C PHE A 116 -13.51 8.76 7.03
N ASP A 117 -13.06 7.55 7.42
CA ASP A 117 -11.91 7.35 8.30
C ASP A 117 -10.64 7.16 7.46
N PHE A 118 -10.17 8.24 6.86
CA PHE A 118 -8.92 8.32 6.11
C PHE A 118 -7.73 8.68 7.03
N GLN A 119 -6.52 8.77 6.47
CA GLN A 119 -5.31 9.15 7.22
C GLN A 119 -4.96 8.20 8.35
N LYS A 120 -5.12 6.91 8.08
CA LYS A 120 -4.75 5.85 9.01
C LYS A 120 -3.41 5.21 8.67
N TRP A 121 -2.85 5.54 7.52
CA TRP A 121 -1.45 5.29 7.12
C TRP A 121 -1.19 5.99 5.78
N GLY A 122 0.05 5.98 5.31
CA GLY A 122 0.51 6.73 4.14
C GLY A 122 0.23 6.11 2.78
N GLY A 123 -0.27 4.88 2.71
CA GLY A 123 -0.48 4.18 1.43
C GLY A 123 0.79 3.55 0.85
N ILE A 124 0.75 3.25 -0.45
CA ILE A 124 1.86 2.64 -1.18
C ILE A 124 2.46 3.68 -2.13
N VAL A 125 3.78 3.82 -2.07
CA VAL A 125 4.57 4.68 -2.96
C VAL A 125 5.46 3.81 -3.83
N ILE A 126 5.41 3.98 -5.15
CA ILE A 126 6.29 3.26 -6.09
C ILE A 126 7.12 4.28 -6.87
N LEU A 127 8.44 4.13 -6.76
CA LEU A 127 9.44 5.01 -7.36
C LEU A 127 10.16 4.24 -8.47
N GLY A 128 9.90 4.63 -9.71
CA GLY A 128 10.47 4.04 -10.92
C GLY A 128 11.57 4.88 -11.56
N ASN A 129 12.17 4.31 -12.59
CA ASN A 129 13.25 4.92 -13.38
C ASN A 129 12.77 5.48 -14.75
N GLY A 130 11.47 5.71 -14.89
CA GLY A 130 10.81 6.29 -16.06
C GLY A 130 11.11 7.78 -16.24
N VAL A 131 10.79 8.30 -17.42
CA VAL A 131 10.98 9.71 -17.77
C VAL A 131 9.92 10.55 -17.05
N ILE A 132 10.35 11.64 -16.42
CA ILE A 132 9.46 12.62 -15.76
C ILE A 132 9.68 14.02 -16.35
N GLY A 133 8.72 14.91 -16.08
CA GLY A 133 8.66 16.28 -16.58
C GLY A 133 9.54 17.29 -15.84
N GLU A 134 10.31 16.86 -14.84
CA GLU A 134 11.12 17.72 -13.98
C GLU A 134 12.52 18.04 -14.54
N ASP A 135 13.06 19.19 -14.12
CA ASP A 135 14.41 19.59 -14.53
C ASP A 135 15.46 18.63 -13.96
N GLY A 136 16.37 18.16 -14.80
CA GLY A 136 17.33 17.11 -14.45
C GLY A 136 16.79 15.67 -14.59
N GLY A 137 15.48 15.48 -14.75
CA GLY A 137 14.84 14.18 -15.03
C GLY A 137 14.71 13.23 -13.83
N THR A 138 14.90 13.74 -12.61
CA THR A 138 14.71 13.02 -11.34
C THR A 138 14.21 14.00 -10.28
N ASP A 139 13.40 13.54 -9.35
CA ASP A 139 12.94 14.32 -8.20
C ASP A 139 12.67 13.44 -6.96
N PHE A 140 12.18 14.02 -5.87
CA PHE A 140 11.77 13.36 -4.64
C PHE A 140 10.27 13.53 -4.43
N ILE A 141 9.56 12.45 -4.06
CA ILE A 141 8.13 12.54 -3.73
C ILE A 141 7.95 13.44 -2.51
N GLU A 142 6.94 14.30 -2.56
CA GLU A 142 6.63 15.24 -1.51
C GLU A 142 6.37 14.57 -0.14
N GLY A 143 6.71 15.30 0.93
CA GLY A 143 6.50 14.87 2.31
C GLY A 143 7.38 13.72 2.81
N ILE A 144 7.97 12.91 1.93
CA ILE A 144 9.02 11.94 2.28
C ILE A 144 10.34 12.70 2.40
N PRO A 145 11.16 12.47 3.45
CA PRO A 145 12.35 13.28 3.70
C PRO A 145 13.25 13.47 2.48
N GLU A 146 13.38 14.73 2.02
CA GLU A 146 14.27 15.10 0.92
C GLU A 146 15.73 14.73 1.24
N GLY A 147 16.44 14.20 0.24
CA GLY A 147 17.86 13.85 0.35
C GLY A 147 18.14 12.44 0.85
N ASP A 148 17.12 11.63 1.14
CA ASP A 148 17.27 10.18 1.18
C ASP A 148 17.21 9.63 -0.25
N ALA A 149 18.30 9.06 -0.75
CA ALA A 149 18.34 8.53 -2.12
C ALA A 149 17.30 7.41 -2.38
N ARG A 150 16.73 6.82 -1.31
CA ARG A 150 15.68 5.81 -1.40
C ARG A 150 14.32 6.39 -1.79
N SER A 151 14.12 7.72 -1.66
CA SER A 151 12.89 8.43 -2.07
C SER A 151 13.00 9.14 -3.44
N GLU A 152 14.16 9.05 -4.11
CA GLU A 152 14.35 9.59 -5.47
C GLU A 152 13.59 8.74 -6.51
N TYR A 153 12.89 9.40 -7.43
CA TYR A 153 12.26 8.79 -8.60
C TYR A 153 12.68 9.47 -9.90
N GLY A 154 12.25 8.91 -11.03
CA GLY A 154 12.57 9.42 -12.36
C GLY A 154 13.86 8.85 -12.91
N GLY A 155 14.14 9.18 -14.18
CA GLY A 155 15.23 8.64 -14.95
C GLY A 155 14.98 8.76 -16.44
N ASN A 156 15.32 7.70 -17.18
CA ASN A 156 15.33 7.72 -18.64
C ASN A 156 14.80 6.44 -19.27
N ASP A 157 14.16 5.57 -18.49
CA ASP A 157 13.70 4.25 -18.93
C ASP A 157 12.19 4.07 -18.70
N ASN A 158 11.38 4.46 -19.68
CA ASN A 158 9.94 4.20 -19.67
C ASN A 158 9.59 2.70 -19.76
N THR A 159 10.56 1.80 -19.90
CA THR A 159 10.35 0.34 -19.84
C THR A 159 10.71 -0.28 -18.49
N ASP A 160 11.08 0.55 -17.50
CA ASP A 160 11.34 0.14 -16.13
C ASP A 160 10.18 -0.69 -15.54
N ASN A 161 10.51 -1.55 -14.57
CA ASN A 161 9.58 -2.52 -13.99
C ASN A 161 9.78 -2.66 -12.48
N SER A 162 8.89 -2.01 -11.73
CA SER A 162 8.78 -2.03 -10.27
C SER A 162 7.93 -3.21 -9.75
N GLY A 163 7.41 -4.06 -10.64
CA GLY A 163 6.72 -5.30 -10.33
C GLY A 163 5.23 -5.31 -10.67
N ILE A 164 4.41 -5.87 -9.78
CA ILE A 164 2.99 -6.20 -10.00
C ILE A 164 2.17 -5.82 -8.77
N LEU A 165 1.12 -5.02 -9.00
CA LEU A 165 -0.03 -4.88 -8.12
C LEU A 165 -1.27 -5.42 -8.86
N LYS A 166 -1.79 -6.56 -8.44
CA LYS A 166 -2.99 -7.15 -9.07
C LYS A 166 -3.97 -7.72 -8.06
N TYR A 167 -5.26 -7.38 -8.18
CA TYR A 167 -6.28 -7.70 -7.17
C TYR A 167 -5.84 -7.25 -5.77
N VAL A 168 -5.47 -5.98 -5.68
CA VAL A 168 -4.99 -5.33 -4.45
C VAL A 168 -6.02 -4.27 -4.02
N SER A 169 -6.32 -4.23 -2.73
CA SER A 169 -7.14 -3.20 -2.09
C SER A 169 -6.29 -2.42 -1.09
N ILE A 170 -6.19 -1.12 -1.28
CA ILE A 170 -5.48 -0.18 -0.41
C ILE A 170 -6.52 0.70 0.27
N ARG A 171 -6.60 0.62 1.60
CA ARG A 171 -7.71 1.21 2.36
C ARG A 171 -7.22 2.14 3.46
N HIS A 172 -7.99 3.19 3.75
CA HIS A 172 -7.75 4.10 4.87
C HIS A 172 -6.39 4.81 4.80
N GLY A 173 -5.85 4.94 3.58
CA GLY A 173 -4.54 5.51 3.30
C GLY A 173 -4.55 7.03 3.17
N GLY A 174 -3.49 7.53 2.54
CA GLY A 174 -3.20 8.94 2.36
C GLY A 174 -2.78 9.63 3.67
N ALA A 175 -1.69 10.40 3.69
CA ALA A 175 -1.22 11.06 4.89
C ALA A 175 -0.66 12.46 4.62
N VAL A 176 -0.99 13.40 5.50
CA VAL A 176 -0.39 14.74 5.51
C VAL A 176 0.92 14.61 6.28
N LEU A 177 2.04 14.72 5.58
CA LEU A 177 3.36 14.51 6.16
C LEU A 177 3.93 15.81 6.70
N GLU A 178 3.73 16.90 5.97
CA GLU A 178 4.01 18.28 6.38
C GLU A 178 2.91 19.23 5.89
N GLN A 179 3.06 20.54 6.10
CA GLN A 179 2.09 21.49 5.58
C GLN A 179 2.16 21.52 4.04
N ASP A 180 1.03 21.26 3.39
CA ASP A 180 0.88 21.25 1.92
C ASP A 180 1.83 20.22 1.24
N ASN A 181 2.09 19.09 1.93
CA ASN A 181 2.83 17.94 1.41
C ASN A 181 2.17 16.64 1.90
N GLU A 182 1.68 15.83 0.97
CA GLU A 182 0.85 14.68 1.22
C GLU A 182 1.39 13.43 0.48
N ILE A 183 1.08 12.24 1.00
CA ILE A 183 1.18 11.00 0.21
C ILE A 183 -0.20 10.36 0.11
N ASN A 184 -0.42 9.53 -0.90
CA ASN A 184 -1.76 9.22 -1.40
C ASN A 184 -2.20 7.78 -1.09
N GLY A 185 -3.34 7.36 -1.62
CA GLY A 185 -3.69 5.94 -1.61
C GLY A 185 -2.63 5.11 -2.33
N LEU A 186 -2.35 5.49 -3.58
CA LEU A 186 -1.25 4.96 -4.39
C LEU A 186 -0.52 6.10 -5.10
N THR A 187 0.73 6.32 -4.73
CA THR A 187 1.62 7.32 -5.35
C THR A 187 2.57 6.62 -6.33
N LEU A 188 2.64 7.11 -7.57
CA LEU A 188 3.44 6.52 -8.65
C LEU A 188 4.41 7.56 -9.25
N GLY A 189 5.64 7.60 -8.74
CA GLY A 189 6.70 8.47 -9.26
C GLY A 189 7.53 7.77 -10.35
N GLY A 190 7.53 8.28 -11.57
CA GLY A 190 8.37 7.81 -12.67
C GLY A 190 8.19 6.32 -13.00
N VAL A 191 7.02 5.73 -12.76
CA VAL A 191 6.83 4.28 -12.90
C VAL A 191 6.78 3.88 -14.37
N GLY A 192 7.61 2.90 -14.76
CA GLY A 192 7.73 2.43 -16.14
C GLY A 192 6.59 1.54 -16.61
N SER A 193 6.46 1.40 -17.93
CA SER A 193 5.45 0.57 -18.61
C SER A 193 5.63 -0.94 -18.42
N GLY A 194 6.77 -1.37 -17.85
CA GLY A 194 6.99 -2.76 -17.48
C GLY A 194 6.27 -3.17 -16.19
N THR A 195 5.86 -2.22 -15.36
CA THR A 195 5.09 -2.44 -14.13
C THR A 195 3.63 -2.75 -14.48
N THR A 196 3.04 -3.74 -13.79
CA THR A 196 1.64 -4.11 -13.96
C THR A 196 0.80 -3.60 -12.79
N ILE A 197 -0.21 -2.78 -13.08
CA ILE A 197 -1.25 -2.37 -12.12
C ILE A 197 -2.61 -2.73 -12.72
N ASP A 198 -3.27 -3.76 -12.19
CA ASP A 198 -4.52 -4.29 -12.74
C ASP A 198 -5.48 -4.75 -11.63
N TYR A 199 -6.78 -4.45 -11.72
CA TYR A 199 -7.75 -4.76 -10.65
C TYR A 199 -7.32 -4.20 -9.29
N ILE A 200 -7.20 -2.88 -9.21
CA ILE A 200 -6.83 -2.18 -7.98
C ILE A 200 -8.01 -1.42 -7.38
N GLU A 201 -8.14 -1.46 -6.06
CA GLU A 201 -9.11 -0.69 -5.29
C GLU A 201 -8.36 0.26 -4.35
N ILE A 202 -8.70 1.54 -4.41
CA ILE A 202 -8.31 2.54 -3.40
C ILE A 202 -9.58 2.99 -2.69
N PHE A 203 -9.58 2.95 -1.36
CA PHE A 203 -10.76 3.27 -0.56
C PHE A 203 -10.43 4.12 0.67
N SER A 204 -11.18 5.20 0.89
CA SER A 204 -11.08 6.04 2.10
C SER A 204 -9.70 6.69 2.28
N GLY A 205 -9.29 7.59 1.37
CA GLY A 205 -8.02 8.33 1.41
C GLY A 205 -8.19 9.81 1.79
N LYS A 206 -7.16 10.46 2.37
CA LYS A 206 -7.25 11.90 2.78
C LYS A 206 -6.98 12.88 1.65
N ASP A 207 -6.09 12.52 0.74
CA ASP A 207 -5.68 13.34 -0.40
C ASP A 207 -6.12 12.63 -1.68
N ASP A 208 -5.23 12.22 -2.56
CA ASP A 208 -5.60 11.52 -3.80
C ASP A 208 -5.76 10.01 -3.68
N GLY A 209 -6.51 9.46 -4.64
CA GLY A 209 -6.70 8.02 -4.79
C GLY A 209 -5.49 7.36 -5.44
N ILE A 210 -5.24 7.72 -6.70
CA ILE A 210 -4.05 7.34 -7.45
C ILE A 210 -3.46 8.61 -8.03
N GLU A 211 -2.23 8.93 -7.64
CA GLU A 211 -1.49 10.06 -8.18
C GLU A 211 -0.26 9.59 -8.92
N ILE A 212 0.01 10.21 -10.07
CA ILE A 212 1.10 9.83 -10.97
C ILE A 212 1.98 11.02 -11.28
N PHE A 213 3.25 10.93 -10.88
CA PHE A 213 4.29 11.89 -11.21
C PHE A 213 5.14 11.32 -12.35
N GLY A 214 4.73 11.58 -13.60
CA GLY A 214 5.45 11.15 -14.79
C GLY A 214 5.52 9.63 -15.00
N GLY A 215 6.51 9.17 -15.79
CA GLY A 215 6.67 7.77 -16.17
C GLY A 215 5.74 7.33 -17.30
N ALA A 216 5.54 6.02 -17.44
CA ALA A 216 4.78 5.40 -18.55
C ALA A 216 3.94 4.18 -18.13
N VAL A 217 3.65 4.04 -16.83
CA VAL A 217 2.87 2.93 -16.29
C VAL A 217 1.46 2.91 -16.90
N ASN A 218 0.96 1.70 -17.19
CA ASN A 218 -0.42 1.50 -17.62
C ASN A 218 -1.22 0.91 -16.46
N ILE A 219 -2.45 1.40 -16.25
CA ILE A 219 -3.36 0.91 -15.22
C ILE A 219 -4.66 0.44 -15.85
N THR A 220 -5.10 -0.77 -15.51
CA THR A 220 -6.40 -1.30 -15.96
C THR A 220 -7.27 -1.74 -14.78
N HIS A 221 -8.58 -1.52 -14.88
CA HIS A 221 -9.55 -1.89 -13.84
C HIS A 221 -9.21 -1.28 -12.48
N ALA A 222 -9.39 0.03 -12.35
CA ALA A 222 -9.22 0.73 -11.09
C ALA A 222 -10.57 1.20 -10.52
N VAL A 223 -10.76 0.96 -9.23
CA VAL A 223 -11.87 1.49 -8.43
C VAL A 223 -11.29 2.43 -7.39
N VAL A 224 -11.77 3.67 -7.36
CA VAL A 224 -11.34 4.67 -6.39
C VAL A 224 -12.56 5.24 -5.69
N GLY A 225 -12.62 5.15 -4.36
CA GLY A 225 -13.81 5.51 -3.60
C GLY A 225 -13.51 6.25 -2.31
N TYR A 226 -14.31 7.28 -2.04
CA TYR A 226 -14.25 8.06 -0.79
C TYR A 226 -12.87 8.68 -0.54
N ILE A 227 -12.37 9.35 -1.57
CA ILE A 227 -11.09 10.06 -1.55
C ILE A 227 -11.30 11.52 -1.14
N GLY A 228 -10.30 12.11 -0.51
CA GLY A 228 -10.35 13.46 0.06
C GLY A 228 -10.19 14.55 -0.98
N ASP A 229 -9.40 14.31 -2.01
CA ASP A 229 -9.26 15.19 -3.17
C ASP A 229 -9.46 14.42 -4.48
N ASP A 230 -8.51 14.35 -5.40
CA ASP A 230 -8.73 13.79 -6.73
C ASP A 230 -8.69 12.25 -6.73
N SER A 231 -9.69 11.64 -7.38
CA SER A 231 -9.69 10.17 -7.52
C SER A 231 -8.50 9.68 -8.35
N PHE A 232 -8.11 10.46 -9.36
CA PHE A 232 -6.99 10.18 -10.25
C PHE A 232 -6.34 11.52 -10.60
N ASP A 233 -5.09 11.72 -10.18
CA ASP A 233 -4.30 12.90 -10.52
C ASP A 233 -3.02 12.51 -11.31
N PHE A 234 -2.62 13.36 -12.23
CA PHE A 234 -1.53 13.12 -13.17
C PHE A 234 -0.72 14.39 -13.41
N ASP A 235 0.56 14.30 -13.06
CA ASP A 235 1.53 15.36 -13.21
C ASP A 235 2.77 14.88 -13.98
N GLU A 236 3.70 15.83 -14.17
CA GLU A 236 5.06 15.57 -14.65
C GLU A 236 5.17 14.76 -15.95
N SER A 237 4.27 15.02 -16.89
CA SER A 237 4.32 14.48 -18.26
C SER A 237 4.18 12.95 -18.34
N TRP A 238 3.29 12.35 -17.55
CA TRP A 238 2.94 10.93 -17.65
C TRP A 238 2.57 10.51 -19.09
N ASP A 239 3.24 9.46 -19.60
CA ASP A 239 3.09 8.88 -20.96
C ASP A 239 2.56 7.44 -20.90
N GLY A 240 1.57 7.20 -20.02
CA GLY A 240 0.91 5.92 -19.85
C GLY A 240 -0.53 5.89 -20.36
N SER A 241 -1.29 4.90 -19.89
CA SER A 241 -2.73 4.82 -20.17
C SER A 241 -3.51 4.23 -19.01
N MET A 242 -4.79 4.62 -18.95
CA MET A 242 -5.75 4.12 -17.98
C MET A 242 -7.00 3.61 -18.67
N GLN A 243 -7.49 2.43 -18.27
CA GLN A 243 -8.72 1.86 -18.82
C GLN A 243 -9.57 1.14 -17.76
N PHE A 244 -10.90 1.21 -17.93
CA PHE A 244 -11.90 0.59 -17.03
C PHE A 244 -11.87 1.20 -15.62
N LEU A 245 -12.00 2.52 -15.55
CA LEU A 245 -12.02 3.27 -14.30
C LEU A 245 -13.44 3.42 -13.75
N PHE A 246 -13.56 3.36 -12.43
CA PHE A 246 -14.75 3.77 -11.70
C PHE A 246 -14.34 4.60 -10.49
N SER A 247 -14.97 5.76 -10.30
CA SER A 247 -14.81 6.56 -9.10
C SER A 247 -16.13 6.81 -8.38
N LEU A 248 -16.06 6.85 -7.04
CA LEU A 248 -17.14 7.28 -6.16
C LEU A 248 -16.59 8.33 -5.20
N GLN A 249 -16.77 9.60 -5.55
CA GLN A 249 -16.31 10.72 -4.73
C GLN A 249 -17.17 10.87 -3.48
N GLN A 250 -16.54 11.19 -2.34
CA GLN A 250 -17.30 11.63 -1.17
C GLN A 250 -17.89 13.04 -1.40
N ASN A 251 -18.85 13.43 -0.56
CA ASN A 251 -19.39 14.78 -0.65
C ASN A 251 -18.41 15.79 -0.03
N LEU A 252 -17.66 16.50 -0.88
CA LEU A 252 -16.63 17.46 -0.50
C LEU A 252 -17.16 18.90 -0.32
N ASP A 253 -18.44 19.08 0.03
CA ASP A 253 -19.13 20.38 0.21
C ASP A 253 -18.42 21.38 1.17
N SER A 254 -17.31 21.01 1.81
CA SER A 254 -16.46 21.87 2.64
C SER A 254 -15.07 22.21 2.08
N GLU A 255 -14.59 21.57 1.00
CA GLU A 255 -13.20 21.73 0.52
C GLU A 255 -13.07 22.30 -0.92
N PHE A 256 -14.13 22.26 -1.75
CA PHE A 256 -14.16 23.06 -2.99
C PHE A 256 -14.68 24.49 -2.73
N GLY A 257 -13.79 25.35 -2.21
CA GLY A 257 -13.97 26.80 -2.05
C GLY A 257 -13.24 27.60 -3.11
#